data_AF-A0A1H6CVK7-F1
#
_entry.id   AF-A0A1H6CVK7-F1
#
_cell.length_a   1.000
_cell.length_b   1.000
_cell.length_c   1.000
_cell.angle_alpha   90.00
_cell.angle_beta   90.00
_cell.angle_gamma   90.00
#
_symmetry.space_group_name_H-M   'P 1'
#
loop_
_entity.id
_entity.type
_entity.pdbx_description
1 polymer ?
#
loop_
_entity_poly.entity_id
_entity_poly.type
_entity_poly.pdbx_seq_one_letter_code
_entity_poly.pdbx_strand_id
1 'polypeptide(L)'
;MTANTVHGTSGEYSPGSTAARQARERLERERRNRAAQLIVLEGPDEGQPDETAPGRLDTLRRTLEEIEEALGRLEEGRYGLCEGCGKPIPEGRLEILPYARFCVVCQQRQRGRA
;
A
#
# COMPACT_ATOMS: atom_id res chain seq x y z
N MET A 1 -23.31 -16.10 -17.56
CA MET A 1 -21.92 -16.28 -18.02
C MET A 1 -21.82 -15.44 -19.28
N THR A 2 -21.23 -14.26 -19.37
CA THR A 2 -19.98 -13.71 -18.83
C THR A 2 -20.11 -12.18 -18.79
N ALA A 3 -19.84 -11.54 -17.66
CA ALA A 3 -19.68 -10.09 -17.58
C ALA A 3 -18.30 -9.79 -16.97
N ASN A 4 -17.24 -10.17 -17.69
CA ASN A 4 -15.88 -9.78 -17.36
C ASN A 4 -15.53 -8.53 -18.17
N THR A 5 -15.97 -7.38 -17.68
CA THR A 5 -15.51 -6.08 -18.16
C THR A 5 -15.15 -5.22 -16.96
N VAL A 6 -14.14 -5.65 -16.18
CA VAL A 6 -13.46 -4.75 -15.24
C VAL A 6 -12.35 -4.01 -16.00
N HIS A 7 -12.75 -3.16 -16.94
CA HIS A 7 -11.87 -2.09 -17.40
C HIS A 7 -11.92 -1.01 -16.32
N GLY A 8 -11.09 -1.19 -15.30
CA GLY A 8 -10.92 -0.26 -14.18
C GLY A 8 -10.65 1.13 -14.74
N THR A 9 -11.67 1.97 -14.72
CA THR A 9 -11.57 3.32 -15.25
C THR A 9 -10.96 4.20 -14.16
N SER A 10 -10.04 5.07 -14.54
CA SER A 10 -9.39 6.07 -13.69
C SER A 10 -10.35 6.98 -12.89
N GLY A 11 -11.67 6.81 -13.05
CA GLY A 11 -12.72 7.50 -12.28
C GLY A 11 -13.19 6.77 -11.02
N GLU A 12 -12.96 5.46 -10.87
CA GLU A 12 -13.49 4.68 -9.74
C GLU A 12 -12.92 5.11 -8.38
N TYR A 13 -11.70 5.64 -8.35
CA TYR A 13 -11.05 6.13 -7.13
C TYR A 13 -11.00 7.67 -7.03
N SER A 14 -11.89 8.36 -7.75
CA SER A 14 -12.01 9.83 -7.66
C SER A 14 -12.29 10.26 -6.21
N PRO A 15 -11.80 11.44 -5.78
CA PRO A 15 -12.00 11.93 -4.42
C PRO A 15 -13.51 12.08 -4.14
N GLY A 16 -13.98 11.41 -3.08
CA GLY A 16 -15.40 11.38 -2.71
C GLY A 16 -16.20 10.17 -3.24
N SER A 17 -15.61 9.31 -4.08
CA SER A 17 -16.26 8.07 -4.53
C SER A 17 -16.40 7.04 -3.40
N THR A 18 -17.39 6.14 -3.50
CA THR A 18 -17.56 5.03 -2.55
C THR A 18 -16.36 4.09 -2.54
N ALA A 19 -15.77 3.82 -3.71
CA ALA A 19 -14.57 3.01 -3.84
C ALA A 19 -13.34 3.69 -3.23
N ALA A 20 -13.17 5.02 -3.37
CA ALA A 20 -12.13 5.76 -2.64
C ALA A 20 -12.34 5.68 -1.11
N ARG A 21 -13.58 5.81 -0.62
CA ARG A 21 -13.89 5.66 0.80
C ARG A 21 -13.59 4.26 1.32
N GLN A 22 -13.95 3.22 0.56
CA GLN A 22 -13.64 1.83 0.90
C GLN A 22 -12.14 1.55 0.88
N ALA A 23 -11.41 2.05 -0.14
CA ALA A 23 -9.97 1.93 -0.21
C ALA A 23 -9.27 2.60 0.98
N ARG A 24 -9.72 3.82 1.34
CA ARG A 24 -9.24 4.54 2.52
C ARG A 24 -9.44 3.70 3.79
N GLU A 25 -10.63 3.13 3.98
CA GLU A 25 -10.93 2.31 5.16
C GLU A 25 -10.02 1.07 5.23
N ARG A 26 -9.75 0.42 4.08
CA ARG A 26 -8.80 -0.70 3.99
C ARG A 26 -7.39 -0.27 4.39
N LEU A 27 -6.91 0.85 3.86
CA LEU A 27 -5.59 1.41 4.17
C LEU A 27 -5.46 1.80 5.65
N GLU A 28 -6.47 2.46 6.23
CA GLU A 28 -6.44 2.87 7.63
C GLU A 28 -6.49 1.68 8.60
N ARG A 29 -7.18 0.60 8.22
CA ARG A 29 -7.17 -0.67 8.95
C ARG A 29 -5.79 -1.31 8.94
N GLU A 30 -5.15 -1.37 7.78
CA GLU A 30 -3.78 -1.87 7.63
C GLU A 30 -2.78 -1.01 8.41
N ARG A 31 -2.88 0.33 8.30
CA ARG A 31 -2.06 1.28 9.06
C ARG A 31 -2.15 1.02 10.56
N ARG A 32 -3.36 0.87 11.10
CA ARG A 32 -3.58 0.56 12.52
C ARG A 32 -2.96 -0.77 12.91
N ASN A 33 -3.09 -1.79 12.07
CA ASN A 33 -2.50 -3.11 12.34
C ASN A 33 -0.96 -3.03 12.39
N ARG A 34 -0.33 -2.39 11.41
CA ARG A 34 1.14 -2.23 11.33
C ARG A 34 1.70 -1.32 12.41
N ALA A 35 1.02 -0.22 12.72
CA ALA A 35 1.39 0.67 13.82
C ALA A 35 1.34 -0.05 15.17
N ALA A 36 0.32 -0.88 15.41
CA ALA A 36 0.25 -1.72 16.60
C ALA A 36 1.41 -2.73 16.67
N GLN A 37 1.78 -3.36 15.54
CA GLN A 37 2.96 -4.23 15.47
C GLN A 37 4.26 -3.48 15.77
N LEU A 38 4.38 -2.23 15.30
CA LEU A 38 5.56 -1.39 15.55
C LEU A 38 5.69 -1.04 17.04
N ILE A 39 4.60 -0.62 17.68
CA ILE A 39 4.59 -0.29 19.13
C ILE A 39 5.04 -1.48 19.98
N VAL A 40 4.65 -2.70 19.63
CA VAL A 40 5.08 -3.92 20.34
C VAL A 40 6.58 -4.17 20.19
N LEU A 41 7.15 -3.89 19.01
CA LEU A 41 8.59 -4.07 18.76
C LEU A 41 9.44 -2.90 19.29
N GLU A 42 8.87 -1.70 19.40
CA GLU A 42 9.50 -0.51 20.01
C GLU A 42 9.34 -0.48 21.54
N GLY A 43 8.69 -1.49 22.13
CA GLY A 43 8.55 -1.63 23.58
C GLY A 43 9.92 -1.77 24.27
N PRO A 44 10.08 -1.25 25.49
CA PRO A 44 11.33 -1.35 26.23
C PRO A 44 11.51 -2.79 26.72
N ASP A 45 12.24 -3.59 25.96
CA ASP A 45 12.89 -4.77 26.54
C ASP A 45 14.22 -4.29 27.13
N GLU A 46 14.33 -4.31 28.45
CA GLU A 46 15.62 -4.32 29.14
C GLU A 46 16.34 -5.64 28.78
N GLY A 47 16.84 -5.73 27.55
CA GLY A 47 17.39 -6.96 27.01
C GLY A 47 18.07 -6.71 25.68
N GLN A 48 19.40 -6.66 25.73
CA GLN A 48 20.43 -6.75 24.67
C GLN A 48 19.97 -6.48 23.21
N PRO A 49 20.57 -5.52 22.49
CA PRO A 49 20.25 -5.31 21.07
C PRO A 49 20.58 -6.57 20.26
N ASP A 50 19.53 -7.29 19.86
CA ASP A 50 19.63 -8.37 18.89
C ASP A 50 20.07 -7.76 17.55
N GLU A 51 21.27 -8.13 17.08
CA GLU A 51 21.88 -7.60 15.85
C GLU A 51 21.07 -7.93 14.57
N THR A 52 19.99 -8.71 14.69
CA THR A 52 19.04 -9.11 13.64
C THR A 52 17.74 -8.28 13.64
N ALA A 53 17.49 -7.45 14.65
CA ALA A 53 16.26 -6.66 14.81
C ALA A 53 16.08 -5.41 13.91
N PRO A 54 17.13 -4.67 13.43
CA PRO A 54 16.90 -3.37 12.79
C PRO A 54 16.10 -3.47 11.49
N GLY A 55 16.36 -4.51 10.68
CA GLY A 55 15.68 -4.70 9.39
C GLY A 55 14.15 -4.85 9.48
N ARG A 56 13.63 -5.40 10.58
CA ARG A 56 12.19 -5.60 10.78
C ARG A 56 11.47 -4.29 11.09
N LEU A 57 12.09 -3.44 11.92
CA LEU A 57 11.58 -2.11 12.27
C LEU A 57 11.60 -1.18 11.04
N ASP A 58 12.72 -1.17 10.31
CA ASP A 58 12.84 -0.39 9.07
C ASP A 58 11.80 -0.79 8.02
N THR A 59 11.55 -2.10 7.89
CA THR A 59 10.54 -2.61 6.95
C THR A 59 9.12 -2.14 7.35
N LEU A 60 8.79 -2.17 8.64
CA LEU A 60 7.48 -1.70 9.13
C LEU A 60 7.30 -0.20 8.95
N ARG A 61 8.32 0.61 9.27
CA ARG A 61 8.30 2.06 9.05
C ARG A 61 8.11 2.41 7.58
N ARG A 62 8.89 1.79 6.68
CA ARG A 62 8.69 1.96 5.22
C ARG A 62 7.30 1.56 4.76
N THR A 63 6.75 0.46 5.29
CA THR A 63 5.38 0.06 4.95
C THR A 63 4.35 1.09 5.39
N LEU A 64 4.54 1.69 6.58
CA LEU A 64 3.65 2.75 7.08
C LEU A 64 3.72 4.00 6.19
N GLU A 65 4.92 4.42 5.78
CA GLU A 65 5.12 5.53 4.83
C GLU A 65 4.40 5.24 3.50
N GLU A 66 4.52 4.03 2.96
CA GLU A 66 3.81 3.64 1.73
C GLU A 66 2.28 3.71 1.88
N ILE A 67 1.74 3.35 3.05
CA ILE A 67 0.31 3.45 3.35
C ILE A 67 -0.13 4.92 3.44
N GLU A 68 0.67 5.78 4.06
CA GLU A 68 0.40 7.22 4.16
C GLU A 68 0.43 7.90 2.79
N GLU A 69 1.39 7.57 1.93
CA GLU A 69 1.40 8.06 0.55
C GLU A 69 0.20 7.55 -0.25
N ALA A 70 -0.23 6.31 -0.05
CA ALA A 70 -1.42 5.78 -0.70
C ALA A 70 -2.70 6.52 -0.27
N LEU A 71 -2.78 6.93 1.01
CA LEU A 71 -3.87 7.78 1.52
C LEU A 71 -3.82 9.18 0.85
N GLY A 72 -2.65 9.79 0.73
CA GLY A 72 -2.50 11.07 0.01
C GLY A 72 -2.95 10.97 -1.45
N ARG A 73 -2.60 9.89 -2.16
CA ARG A 73 -3.05 9.67 -3.55
C ARG A 73 -4.56 9.52 -3.67
N LEU A 74 -5.27 9.03 -2.64
CA LEU A 74 -6.73 8.99 -2.65
C LEU A 74 -7.33 10.39 -2.59
N GLU A 75 -6.72 11.30 -1.82
CA GLU A 75 -7.15 12.69 -1.73
C GLU A 75 -6.90 13.44 -3.04
N GLU A 76 -5.80 13.13 -3.72
CA GLU A 76 -5.47 13.67 -5.04
C GLU A 76 -6.23 13.02 -6.20
N GLY A 77 -6.96 11.93 -5.97
CA GLY A 77 -7.64 11.16 -7.03
C GLY A 77 -6.69 10.38 -7.94
N ARG A 78 -5.45 10.16 -7.53
CA ARG A 78 -4.42 9.39 -8.28
C ARG A 78 -4.27 7.96 -7.78
N TYR A 79 -5.06 7.55 -6.79
CA TYR A 79 -5.02 6.20 -6.26
C TYR A 79 -5.40 5.16 -7.32
N GLY A 80 -4.67 4.05 -7.33
CA GLY A 80 -4.80 3.02 -8.35
C GLY A 80 -4.07 3.33 -9.66
N LEU A 81 -3.25 4.38 -9.73
CA LEU A 81 -2.34 4.64 -10.85
C LEU A 81 -0.89 4.26 -10.48
N CYS A 82 -0.19 3.63 -11.42
CA CYS A 82 1.21 3.25 -11.26
C CYS A 82 2.12 4.47 -11.37
N GLU A 83 2.94 4.75 -10.36
CA GLU A 83 3.90 5.87 -10.39
C GLU A 83 5.00 5.70 -11.45
N GLY A 84 5.31 4.46 -11.85
CA GLY A 84 6.39 4.18 -12.81
C GLY A 84 5.97 4.26 -14.28
N CYS A 85 4.68 4.10 -14.60
CA CYS A 85 4.22 4.08 -15.99
C CYS A 85 2.87 4.80 -16.23
N GLY A 86 2.24 5.34 -15.19
CA GLY A 86 0.95 6.04 -15.26
C GLY A 86 -0.25 5.13 -15.54
N LYS A 87 -0.05 3.82 -15.75
CA LYS A 87 -1.13 2.87 -16.05
C LYS A 87 -1.92 2.49 -14.79
N PRO A 88 -3.21 2.15 -14.91
CA PRO A 88 -3.98 1.66 -13.78
C PRO A 88 -3.37 0.39 -13.19
N ILE A 89 -3.34 0.33 -11.86
CA ILE A 89 -2.94 -0.82 -11.07
C ILE A 89 -4.15 -1.77 -11.03
N PRO A 90 -3.98 -3.06 -11.35
CA PRO A 90 -5.09 -4.00 -11.36
C PRO A 90 -5.72 -4.10 -9.96
N GLU A 91 -7.05 -4.14 -9.91
CA GLU A 91 -7.81 -4.15 -8.66
C GLU A 91 -7.41 -5.33 -7.77
N GLY A 92 -7.26 -6.54 -8.32
CA GLY A 92 -6.80 -7.70 -7.55
C GLY A 92 -5.46 -7.50 -6.85
N ARG A 93 -4.61 -6.58 -7.33
CA ARG A 93 -3.39 -6.17 -6.60
C ARG A 93 -3.70 -5.21 -5.47
N LEU A 94 -4.61 -4.26 -5.66
CA LEU A 94 -5.06 -3.31 -4.62
C LEU A 94 -5.91 -3.99 -3.53
N GLU A 95 -6.55 -5.12 -3.84
CA GLU A 95 -7.24 -5.96 -2.85
C GLU A 95 -6.24 -6.67 -1.92
N ILE A 96 -5.13 -7.17 -2.46
CA ILE A 96 -4.09 -7.87 -1.70
C ILE A 96 -3.12 -6.88 -1.03
N LEU A 97 -2.73 -5.83 -1.76
CA LEU A 97 -1.76 -4.80 -1.37
C LEU A 97 -2.36 -3.41 -1.65
N PRO A 98 -3.17 -2.87 -0.72
CA PRO A 98 -3.85 -1.60 -0.95
C PRO A 98 -2.89 -0.40 -1.06
N TYR A 99 -1.69 -0.48 -0.48
CA TYR A 99 -0.67 0.57 -0.57
C TYR A 99 0.25 0.46 -1.81
N ALA A 100 -0.06 -0.44 -2.75
CA ALA A 100 0.78 -0.65 -3.93
C ALA A 100 0.94 0.62 -4.78
N ARG A 101 2.19 1.05 -4.98
CA ARG A 101 2.58 2.22 -5.80
C ARG A 101 2.81 1.90 -7.27
N PHE A 102 3.17 0.65 -7.55
CA PHE A 102 3.58 0.18 -8.88
C PHE A 102 2.71 -0.97 -9.36
N CYS A 103 2.47 -1.00 -10.67
CA CYS A 103 1.89 -2.16 -11.33
C CYS A 103 2.87 -3.34 -11.31
N VAL A 104 2.35 -4.56 -11.54
CA VAL A 104 3.13 -5.80 -11.51
C VAL A 104 4.36 -5.72 -12.42
N VAL A 105 4.21 -5.14 -13.61
CA VAL A 105 5.31 -4.99 -14.58
C VAL A 105 6.40 -4.06 -14.05
N CYS A 106 6.04 -2.88 -13.53
CA CYS A 106 6.99 -1.93 -12.96
C CYS A 106 7.67 -2.48 -11.70
N GLN A 107 6.91 -3.18 -10.86
CA GLN A 107 7.43 -3.84 -9.67
C GLN A 107 8.47 -4.91 -10.02
N GLN A 108 8.20 -5.76 -11.02
CA GLN A 108 9.15 -6.78 -11.48
C GLN A 108 10.43 -6.15 -12.02
N ARG A 109 10.32 -5.04 -12.77
CA ARG A 109 11.48 -4.29 -13.29
C ARG A 109 12.36 -3.71 -12.18
N GLN A 110 11.79 -3.27 -11.06
CA GLN A 110 12.55 -2.81 -9.90
C GLN A 110 13.25 -3.98 -9.18
N ARG A 111 12.54 -5.10 -8.96
CA ARG A 111 13.09 -6.25 -8.23
C ARG A 111 14.21 -6.96 -8.97
N GLY A 112 14.18 -6.99 -10.30
CA GLY A 112 15.23 -7.59 -11.12
C GLY A 112 16.51 -6.75 -11.25
N ARG A 113 16.61 -5.59 -10.57
CA ARG A 113 17.81 -4.76 -10.49
C ARG A 113 18.59 -4.92 -9.18
N ALA A 114 18.18 -5.86 -8.31
CA ALA A 114 18.88 -6.19 -7.07
C ALA A 114 19.91 -7.30 -7.29
#